data_AF-A0A954U5K7-F1
#
_entry.id   AF-A0A954U5K7-F1
#
_cell.length_a   1.000
_cell.length_b   1.000
_cell.length_c   1.000
_cell.angle_alpha   90.00
_cell.angle_beta   90.00
_cell.angle_gamma   90.00
#
_symmetry.space_group_name_H-M   'P 1'
#
loop_
_entity.id
_entity.type
_entity.pdbx_description
1 polymer ?
#
loop_
_entity_poly.entity_id
_entity_poly.type
_entity_poly.pdbx_seq_one_letter_code
_entity_poly.pdbx_strand_id
1 'polypeptide(L)'
;MSRPLVVAITGASGAVYAARLLQVLLQRQCELHVTISPSGRAVVKQELDVDLSADRLDVASLINSLSQFGITSSATDITQAQIVTHHYQNFLAPIASGSFLTGGMVVCPCSGGTLSGIVHGASGNLVHRAADVHLKERRRLVLVPRETPLSTI
;
A
#
# COMPACT_ATOMS: atom_id res chain seq x y z
N MET A 1 20.93 -9.28 -1.54
CA MET A 1 19.99 -8.25 -1.06
C MET A 1 18.57 -8.70 -1.37
N SER A 2 17.63 -8.56 -0.43
CA SER A 2 16.22 -8.86 -0.66
C SER A 2 15.62 -7.86 -1.65
N ARG A 3 14.79 -8.34 -2.58
CA ARG A 3 14.07 -7.45 -3.52
C ARG A 3 13.05 -6.58 -2.77
N PRO A 4 12.80 -5.33 -3.21
CA PRO A 4 11.84 -4.46 -2.54
C PRO A 4 10.42 -4.98 -2.67
N LEU A 5 9.58 -4.66 -1.70
CA LEU A 5 8.16 -5.00 -1.68
C LEU A 5 7.30 -3.80 -2.06
N VAL A 6 6.21 -4.05 -2.75
CA VAL A 6 5.23 -3.01 -3.09
C VAL A 6 4.05 -3.10 -2.12
N VAL A 7 3.68 -1.97 -1.50
CA VAL A 7 2.50 -1.87 -0.64
C VAL A 7 1.57 -0.80 -1.19
N ALA A 8 0.35 -1.19 -1.52
CA ALA A 8 -0.70 -0.26 -1.95
C ALA A 8 -1.80 -0.18 -0.90
N ILE A 9 -2.24 1.04 -0.58
CA ILE A 9 -3.34 1.30 0.35
C ILE A 9 -4.53 1.84 -0.45
N THR A 10 -5.71 1.25 -0.27
CA THR A 10 -6.92 1.67 -1.02
C THR A 10 -8.12 1.89 -0.11
N GLY A 11 -9.20 2.43 -0.66
CA GLY A 11 -10.36 2.94 0.10
C GLY A 11 -11.33 1.87 0.60
N ALA A 12 -10.83 0.79 1.19
CA ALA A 12 -11.64 -0.08 2.04
C ALA A 12 -11.32 0.22 3.51
N SER A 13 -12.28 0.02 4.41
CA SER A 13 -12.02 0.16 5.85
C SER A 13 -10.93 -0.81 6.32
N GLY A 14 -10.20 -0.43 7.37
CA GLY A 14 -9.09 -1.21 7.91
C GLY A 14 -7.72 -0.57 7.68
N ALA A 15 -7.63 0.77 7.73
CA ALA A 15 -6.36 1.49 7.60
C ALA A 15 -5.31 1.05 8.63
N VAL A 16 -5.75 0.58 9.81
CA VAL A 16 -4.89 0.02 10.85
C VAL A 16 -4.07 -1.19 10.36
N TYR A 17 -4.63 -2.01 9.46
CA TYR A 17 -3.89 -3.15 8.88
C TYR A 17 -2.74 -2.67 8.00
N ALA A 18 -2.95 -1.60 7.24
CA ALA A 18 -1.90 -0.99 6.41
C ALA A 18 -0.77 -0.42 7.29
N ALA A 19 -1.13 0.34 8.33
CA ALA A 19 -0.18 0.91 9.28
C ALA A 19 0.67 -0.18 9.95
N ARG A 20 0.02 -1.24 10.45
CA ARG A 20 0.71 -2.36 11.11
C ARG A 20 1.56 -3.17 10.14
N LEU A 21 1.09 -3.40 8.91
CA LEU A 21 1.87 -4.07 7.87
C LEU A 21 3.15 -3.31 7.56
N LEU A 22 3.06 -2.00 7.34
CA LEU A 22 4.23 -1.15 7.08
C LEU A 22 5.21 -1.19 8.25
N GLN A 23 4.74 -1.06 9.49
CA GLN A 23 5.57 -1.15 10.68
C GLN A 23 6.32 -2.47 10.76
N VAL A 24 5.64 -3.60 10.58
CA VAL A 24 6.26 -4.94 10.65
C VAL A 24 7.27 -5.15 9.52
N LEU A 25 6.96 -4.73 8.30
CA LEU A 25 7.88 -4.89 7.16
C LEU A 25 9.16 -4.06 7.36
N LEU A 26 9.04 -2.84 7.89
CA LEU A 26 10.18 -1.98 8.18
C LEU A 26 11.04 -2.53 9.33
N GLN A 27 10.42 -3.09 10.37
CA GLN A 27 11.14 -3.81 11.44
C GLN A 27 11.92 -5.03 10.92
N ARG A 28 11.53 -5.58 9.77
CA ARG A 28 12.24 -6.66 9.07
C ARG A 28 13.23 -6.14 8.03
N GLN A 29 13.52 -4.83 8.04
CA GLN A 29 14.46 -4.16 7.14
C GLN A 29 14.13 -4.35 5.66
N CYS A 30 12.84 -4.49 5.32
CA CYS A 30 12.40 -4.56 3.94
C CYS A 30 12.41 -3.17 3.30
N GLU A 31 12.96 -3.06 2.10
CA GLU A 31 12.77 -1.88 1.25
C GLU A 31 11.34 -1.87 0.68
N LEU A 32 10.65 -0.74 0.80
CA LEU A 32 9.24 -0.61 0.46
C LEU A 32 9.01 0.47 -0.60
N HIS A 33 8.23 0.11 -1.62
CA HIS A 33 7.57 1.07 -2.50
C HIS A 33 6.11 1.19 -2.11
N VAL A 34 5.69 2.38 -1.69
CA VAL A 34 4.35 2.59 -1.15
C VAL A 34 3.54 3.53 -2.04
N THR A 35 2.29 3.18 -2.31
CA THR A 35 1.35 4.06 -3.00
C THR A 35 -0.02 4.00 -2.34
N ILE A 36 -0.81 5.07 -2.44
CA ILE A 36 -2.14 5.16 -1.82
C ILE A 36 -3.12 5.80 -2.78
N SER A 37 -4.32 5.24 -2.90
CA SER A 37 -5.38 5.84 -3.73
C SER A 37 -6.02 7.05 -3.03
N PRO A 38 -6.70 7.95 -3.76
CA PRO A 38 -7.44 9.07 -3.16
C PRO A 38 -8.43 8.62 -2.07
N SER A 39 -9.21 7.57 -2.36
CA SER A 39 -10.13 6.98 -1.38
C SER A 39 -9.41 6.35 -0.19
N GLY A 40 -8.22 5.76 -0.40
CA GLY A 40 -7.39 5.25 0.70
C GLY A 40 -6.96 6.36 1.65
N ARG A 41 -6.59 7.54 1.13
CA ARG A 41 -6.26 8.73 1.96
C ARG A 41 -7.45 9.18 2.79
N ALA A 42 -8.64 9.23 2.18
CA ALA A 42 -9.87 9.58 2.89
C ALA A 42 -10.17 8.61 4.04
N VAL A 43 -10.03 7.30 3.82
CA VAL A 43 -10.22 6.28 4.88
C VAL A 43 -9.17 6.43 5.98
N VAL A 44 -7.89 6.64 5.63
CA VAL A 44 -6.84 6.87 6.63
C VAL A 44 -7.17 8.08 7.52
N LYS A 45 -7.61 9.20 6.92
CA LYS A 45 -8.03 10.37 7.69
C LYS A 45 -9.23 10.08 8.59
N GLN A 46 -10.22 9.36 8.07
CA GLN A 46 -11.43 9.04 8.82
C GLN A 46 -11.18 8.06 9.99
N GLU A 47 -10.34 7.04 9.79
CA GLU A 47 -10.16 5.96 10.77
C GLU A 47 -9.02 6.21 11.76
N LEU A 48 -7.99 6.93 11.34
CA LEU A 48 -6.75 7.10 12.12
C LEU A 48 -6.43 8.57 12.43
N ASP A 49 -7.28 9.50 11.99
CA ASP A 49 -7.07 10.96 12.10
C ASP A 49 -5.76 11.46 11.46
N VAL A 50 -5.10 10.63 10.66
CA VAL A 50 -3.85 11.00 9.97
C VAL A 50 -4.19 11.75 8.69
N ASP A 51 -3.78 13.02 8.63
CA ASP A 51 -3.88 13.78 7.40
C ASP A 51 -2.67 13.53 6.49
N LEU A 52 -2.94 13.01 5.31
CA LEU A 52 -1.93 12.76 4.29
C LEU A 52 -1.93 13.86 3.20
N SER A 53 -2.69 14.95 3.36
CA SER A 53 -3.09 15.95 2.37
C SER A 53 -2.01 16.54 1.45
N ALA A 54 -0.74 16.58 1.82
CA ALA A 54 0.34 16.96 0.91
C ALA A 54 0.67 15.82 -0.07
N ASP A 55 1.10 16.11 -1.30
CA ASP A 55 1.45 15.13 -2.35
C ASP A 55 2.47 14.05 -1.94
N ARG A 56 3.03 14.16 -0.73
CA ARG A 56 3.91 13.20 -0.10
C ARG A 56 3.15 12.36 0.93
N LEU A 57 3.04 11.07 0.66
CA LEU A 57 2.59 10.07 1.63
C LEU A 57 3.57 10.02 2.81
N ASP A 58 3.13 10.44 4.00
CA ASP A 58 3.91 10.30 5.24
C ASP A 58 3.61 8.95 5.92
N VAL A 59 4.43 7.96 5.60
CA VAL A 59 4.37 6.62 6.19
C VAL A 59 4.66 6.65 7.70
N ALA A 60 5.50 7.57 8.18
CA ALA A 60 5.84 7.64 9.59
C ALA A 60 4.63 8.09 10.41
N SER A 61 3.91 9.12 9.96
CA SER A 61 2.65 9.55 10.59
C SER A 61 1.61 8.43 10.63
N LEU A 62 1.49 7.65 9.54
CA LEU A 62 0.61 6.49 9.51
C LEU A 62 1.00 5.42 10.55
N ILE A 63 2.28 5.10 10.69
CA ILE A 63 2.76 4.14 11.70
C ILE A 63 2.58 4.68 13.12
N ASN A 64 2.85 5.97 13.34
CA ASN A 64 2.72 6.61 14.65
C ASN A 64 1.27 6.63 15.17
N SER A 65 0.28 6.62 14.27
CA SER A 65 -1.13 6.47 14.65
C SER A 65 -1.41 5.18 15.44
N LEU A 66 -0.58 4.14 15.30
CA LEU A 66 -0.73 2.89 16.04
C LEU A 66 -0.58 3.06 17.56
N SER A 67 0.06 4.14 18.01
CA SER A 67 0.20 4.47 19.43
C SER A 67 -1.14 4.62 20.15
N GLN A 68 -2.19 5.08 19.44
CA GLN A 68 -3.55 5.18 19.98
C GLN A 68 -4.16 3.82 20.34
N PHE A 69 -3.59 2.72 19.81
CA PHE A 69 -3.98 1.34 20.10
C PHE A 69 -2.99 0.64 21.05
N GLY A 70 -2.09 1.38 21.71
CA GLY A 70 -1.08 0.81 22.60
C GLY A 70 0.06 0.07 21.89
N ILE A 71 0.16 0.20 20.55
CA ILE A 71 1.23 -0.40 19.77
C ILE A 71 2.32 0.66 19.59
N THR A 72 3.39 0.53 20.37
CA THR A 72 4.53 1.45 20.30
C THR A 72 5.53 1.01 19.25
N SER A 73 6.02 1.97 18.48
CA SER A 73 7.21 1.81 17.65
C SER A 73 8.42 2.14 18.50
N SER A 74 9.43 1.27 18.56
CA SER A 74 10.81 1.71 18.80
C SER A 74 11.13 2.72 17.70
N ALA A 75 11.16 4.02 18.06
CA ALA A 75 11.39 5.12 17.11
C ALA A 75 12.75 5.01 16.38
N THR A 76 13.63 4.13 16.86
CA THR A 76 14.99 3.91 16.36
C THR A 76 15.10 2.93 15.19
N ASP A 77 14.06 2.16 14.85
CA ASP A 77 14.19 1.11 13.81
C ASP A 77 13.58 1.47 12.44
N ILE A 78 12.86 2.59 12.33
CA ILE A 78 12.29 3.05 11.06
C ILE A 78 13.30 3.94 10.36
N THR A 79 14.22 3.35 9.60
CA THR A 79 15.09 4.12 8.72
C THR A 79 14.28 4.61 7.51
N GLN A 80 14.06 5.92 7.41
CA GLN A 80 13.41 6.54 6.24
C GLN A 80 14.09 6.18 4.91
N ALA A 81 15.36 5.76 4.95
CA ALA A 81 16.12 5.29 3.80
C ALA A 81 15.51 4.07 3.07
N GLN A 82 14.58 3.33 3.70
CA GLN A 82 13.98 2.13 3.13
C GLN A 82 12.59 2.35 2.49
N ILE A 83 12.09 3.59 2.43
CA ILE A 83 10.73 3.89 1.97
C ILE A 83 10.77 4.81 0.75
N VAL A 84 10.18 4.36 -0.35
CA VAL A 84 9.96 5.17 -1.56
C VAL A 84 8.46 5.28 -1.82
N THR A 85 7.92 6.49 -1.76
CA THR A 85 6.49 6.72 -1.99
C THR A 85 6.22 7.18 -3.41
N HIS A 86 5.15 6.66 -4.01
CA HIS A 86 4.74 7.00 -5.37
C HIS A 86 3.33 7.57 -5.40
N HIS A 87 3.18 8.71 -6.06
CA HIS A 87 1.86 9.27 -6.35
C HIS A 87 1.05 8.29 -7.23
N TYR A 88 -0.24 8.12 -6.95
CA TYR A 88 -1.08 7.11 -7.62
C TYR A 88 -1.27 7.35 -9.13
N GLN A 89 -0.98 8.55 -9.63
CA GLN A 89 -1.00 8.88 -11.06
C GLN A 89 0.40 8.81 -11.72
N ASN A 90 1.45 8.50 -10.96
CA ASN A 90 2.80 8.44 -11.51
C ASN A 90 3.08 7.10 -12.20
N PHE A 91 2.70 6.98 -13.47
CA PHE A 91 2.99 5.81 -14.30
C PHE A 91 4.48 5.67 -14.69
N LEU A 92 5.31 6.67 -14.40
CA LEU A 92 6.76 6.60 -14.60
C LEU A 92 7.48 5.98 -13.39
N ALA A 93 6.76 5.67 -12.31
CA ALA A 93 7.33 4.99 -11.16
C ALA A 93 7.89 3.60 -11.56
N PRO A 94 9.01 3.15 -10.97
CA PRO A 94 9.62 1.85 -11.28
C PRO A 94 8.64 0.68 -11.16
N ILE A 95 7.72 0.73 -10.19
CA ILE A 95 6.71 -0.31 -9.94
C ILE A 95 5.67 -0.46 -11.08
N ALA A 96 5.64 0.47 -12.05
CA ALA A 96 4.82 0.37 -13.27
C ALA A 96 5.50 -0.44 -14.39
N SER A 97 6.75 -0.88 -14.20
CA SER A 97 7.54 -1.64 -15.16
C SER A 97 7.86 -3.06 -14.69
N GLY A 98 7.77 -4.02 -15.61
CA GLY A 98 8.22 -5.40 -15.36
C GLY A 98 9.74 -5.53 -15.24
N SER A 99 10.53 -4.59 -15.79
CA SER A 99 12.00 -4.62 -15.67
C SER A 99 12.48 -4.32 -14.25
N PHE A 100 11.69 -3.60 -13.46
CA PHE A 100 11.99 -3.33 -12.06
C PHE A 100 11.65 -4.55 -11.21
N LEU A 101 12.65 -5.19 -10.59
CA LEU A 101 12.47 -6.44 -9.87
C LEU A 101 11.97 -6.21 -8.45
N THR A 102 10.80 -6.75 -8.14
CA THR A 102 10.17 -6.70 -6.81
C THR A 102 10.04 -8.11 -6.21
N GLY A 103 9.99 -8.20 -4.88
CA GLY A 103 9.74 -9.45 -4.16
C GLY A 103 8.27 -9.87 -4.17
N GLY A 104 7.38 -8.90 -4.37
CA GLY A 104 5.93 -9.08 -4.44
C GLY A 104 5.20 -7.77 -4.16
N MET A 105 3.87 -7.82 -4.26
CA MET A 105 2.99 -6.71 -3.97
C MET A 105 1.88 -7.12 -3.01
N VAL A 106 1.51 -6.22 -2.11
CA VAL A 106 0.34 -6.35 -1.24
C VAL A 106 -0.55 -5.13 -1.41
N VAL A 107 -1.85 -5.34 -1.62
CA VAL A 107 -2.87 -4.28 -1.54
C VAL A 107 -3.61 -4.42 -0.22
N CYS A 108 -3.36 -3.52 0.74
CA CYS A 108 -3.87 -3.61 2.10
C CYS A 108 -4.29 -2.23 2.65
N PRO A 109 -5.57 -2.02 2.97
CA PRO A 109 -6.72 -2.84 2.55
C PRO A 109 -6.98 -2.69 1.03
N CYS A 110 -7.72 -3.64 0.46
CA CYS A 110 -8.14 -3.67 -0.94
C CYS A 110 -9.64 -3.39 -1.06
N SER A 111 -10.02 -2.32 -1.74
CA SER A 111 -11.42 -1.98 -2.02
C SER A 111 -12.00 -2.81 -3.17
N GLY A 112 -13.32 -3.03 -3.18
CA GLY A 112 -14.01 -3.73 -4.27
C GLY A 112 -13.74 -3.09 -5.64
N GLY A 113 -13.67 -1.75 -5.70
CA GLY A 113 -13.32 -1.03 -6.92
C GLY A 113 -11.90 -1.31 -7.40
N THR A 114 -10.90 -1.34 -6.51
CA THR A 114 -9.54 -1.72 -6.88
C THR A 114 -9.45 -3.19 -7.27
N LEU A 115 -10.10 -4.09 -6.52
CA LEU A 115 -10.15 -5.52 -6.84
C LEU A 115 -10.70 -5.74 -8.26
N SER A 116 -11.86 -5.14 -8.57
CA SER A 116 -12.45 -5.20 -9.91
C SER A 116 -11.52 -4.62 -10.97
N GLY A 117 -10.87 -3.48 -10.70
CA GLY A 117 -9.91 -2.86 -11.61
C GLY A 117 -8.71 -3.76 -11.92
N ILE A 118 -8.22 -4.54 -10.95
CA ILE A 118 -7.14 -5.53 -11.14
C ILE A 118 -7.64 -6.73 -11.93
N VAL A 119 -8.79 -7.30 -11.56
CA VAL A 119 -9.36 -8.49 -12.23
C VAL A 119 -9.60 -8.23 -13.72
N HIS A 120 -10.09 -7.04 -14.07
CA HIS A 120 -10.38 -6.67 -15.46
C HIS A 120 -9.18 -6.03 -16.19
N GLY A 121 -8.01 -5.90 -15.55
CA GLY A 121 -6.82 -5.30 -16.16
C GLY A 121 -7.03 -3.84 -16.57
N ALA A 122 -7.82 -3.07 -15.80
CA ALA A 122 -8.21 -1.71 -16.15
C ALA A 122 -7.01 -0.74 -16.21
N SER A 123 -5.94 -1.02 -15.45
CA SER A 123 -4.70 -0.23 -15.38
C SER A 123 -4.89 1.30 -15.23
N GLY A 124 -6.02 1.76 -14.67
CA GLY A 124 -6.39 3.18 -14.64
C GLY A 124 -5.60 4.06 -13.66
N ASN A 125 -4.78 3.47 -12.80
CA ASN A 125 -3.86 4.18 -11.90
C ASN A 125 -2.64 3.30 -11.60
N LEU A 126 -1.67 3.82 -10.85
CA LEU A 126 -0.44 3.12 -10.49
C LEU A 126 -0.68 1.87 -9.66
N VAL A 127 -1.71 1.84 -8.79
CA VAL A 127 -2.05 0.64 -8.01
C VAL A 127 -2.45 -0.50 -8.96
N HIS A 128 -3.37 -0.22 -9.89
CA HIS A 128 -3.83 -1.22 -10.87
C HIS A 128 -2.67 -1.65 -11.76
N ARG A 129 -1.90 -0.69 -12.29
CA ARG A 129 -0.76 -0.96 -13.15
C ARG A 129 0.32 -1.80 -12.48
N ALA A 130 0.66 -1.50 -11.22
CA ALA A 130 1.63 -2.27 -10.47
C ALA A 130 1.13 -3.70 -10.24
N ALA A 131 -0.16 -3.89 -9.95
CA ALA A 131 -0.75 -5.22 -9.83
C ALA A 131 -0.70 -5.99 -11.16
N ASP A 132 -1.03 -5.35 -12.29
CA ASP A 132 -0.94 -5.96 -13.63
C ASP A 132 0.49 -6.39 -13.95
N VAL A 133 1.49 -5.58 -13.57
CA VAL A 133 2.91 -5.95 -13.67
C VAL A 133 3.20 -7.20 -12.84
N HIS A 134 2.71 -7.29 -11.60
CA HIS A 134 2.93 -8.47 -10.77
C HIS A 134 2.27 -9.72 -11.36
N LEU A 135 1.07 -9.59 -11.92
CA LEU A 135 0.37 -10.70 -12.57
C LEU A 135 1.09 -11.17 -13.84
N LYS A 136 1.40 -10.25 -14.78
CA LYS A 136 2.03 -10.60 -16.06
C LYS A 136 3.45 -11.16 -15.90
N GLU A 137 4.19 -10.69 -14.90
CA GLU A 137 5.53 -11.19 -14.56
C GLU A 137 5.52 -12.40 -13.62
N ARG A 138 4.34 -12.97 -13.32
CA ARG A 138 4.16 -14.13 -12.41
C ARG A 138 4.78 -13.92 -11.03
N ARG A 139 4.70 -12.70 -10.51
CA ARG A 139 5.14 -12.34 -9.16
C ARG A 139 3.99 -12.49 -8.18
N ARG A 140 4.34 -12.63 -6.90
CA ARG A 140 3.33 -12.71 -5.84
C ARG A 140 2.57 -11.39 -5.73
N LEU A 141 1.25 -11.48 -5.78
CA LEU A 141 0.30 -10.40 -5.49
C LEU A 141 -0.65 -10.89 -4.40
N VAL A 142 -0.72 -10.18 -3.29
CA VAL A 142 -1.63 -10.45 -2.18
C VAL A 142 -2.66 -9.31 -2.12
N LEU A 143 -3.93 -9.67 -2.10
CA LEU A 143 -5.03 -8.72 -1.94
C LEU A 143 -5.66 -8.95 -0.56
N VAL A 144 -5.87 -7.87 0.19
CA VAL A 144 -6.52 -7.92 1.51
C VAL A 144 -7.89 -7.24 1.38
N PRO A 145 -8.89 -7.88 0.74
CA PRO A 145 -10.21 -7.31 0.60
C PRO A 145 -10.85 -7.14 1.98
N ARG A 146 -11.44 -5.97 2.21
CA ARG A 146 -12.28 -5.73 3.39
C ARG A 146 -13.65 -5.30 2.91
N GLU A 147 -14.56 -6.27 2.86
CA GLU A 147 -15.96 -6.09 2.50
C GLU A 147 -16.81 -7.17 3.17
N THR A 148 -18.03 -6.82 3.57
CA THR A 148 -19.04 -7.80 4.00
C THR A 148 -20.43 -7.16 3.96
N PRO A 149 -21.46 -7.86 3.42
CA PRO A 149 -21.40 -9.16 2.74
C PRO A 149 -20.70 -9.07 1.37
N LEU A 150 -20.29 -10.21 0.82
CA LEU A 150 -19.75 -10.26 -0.55
C LEU A 150 -20.90 -10.39 -1.56
N SER A 151 -20.91 -9.47 -2.53
CA SER A 151 -21.78 -9.54 -3.70
C SER A 151 -21.36 -10.68 -4.62
N THR A 152 -22.32 -11.29 -5.32
CA THR A 152 -22.07 -12.22 -6.44
C THR A 152 -21.82 -11.52 -7.78
N ILE A 153 -22.07 -10.21 -7.81
CA ILE A 153 -21.98 -9.31 -8.97
C ILE A 153 -20.74 -8.42 -8.80
#